data_AF-A0A0F9FUP8-F1
#
_entry.id   AF-A0A0F9FUP8-F1
#
_cell.length_a   1.000
_cell.length_b   1.000
_cell.length_c   1.000
_cell.angle_alpha   90.00
_cell.angle_beta   90.00
_cell.angle_gamma   90.00
#
_symmetry.space_group_name_H-M   'P 1'
#
loop_
_entity.id
_entity.type
_entity.pdbx_description
1 polymer ?
#
loop_
_entity_poly.entity_id
_entity_poly.type
_entity_poly.pdbx_seq_one_letter_code
_entity_poly.pdbx_strand_id
1 'polypeptide(L)' 'MVNMAVSEGEIIKPDICSECGRTAYLHAHHYNYENYMNFIWLCASCHKNEHNKPEKP' A
#
# COMPACT_ATOMS: atom_id res chain seq x y z
N MET A 1 -23.75 8.55 -7.86
CA MET A 1 -23.17 8.45 -6.51
C MET A 1 -22.70 7.03 -6.32
N VAL A 2 -21.39 6.80 -6.40
CA VAL A 2 -20.83 5.44 -6.23
C VAL A 2 -20.64 5.25 -4.72
N ASN A 3 -21.61 4.56 -4.10
CA ASN A 3 -21.46 4.02 -2.76
C ASN A 3 -20.42 2.91 -2.81
N MET A 4 -19.16 3.21 -2.50
CA MET A 4 -18.16 2.18 -2.25
C MET A 4 -18.15 1.85 -0.77
N ALA A 5 -19.07 0.96 -0.38
CA ALA A 5 -18.96 0.16 0.83
C ALA A 5 -17.78 -0.80 0.64
N VAL A 6 -16.58 -0.38 1.05
CA VAL A 6 -15.43 -1.27 1.22
C VAL A 6 -15.55 -1.87 2.61
N SER A 7 -16.37 -2.91 2.73
CA SER A 7 -16.31 -3.83 3.85
C SER A 7 -16.17 -5.21 3.24
N GLU A 8 -14.98 -5.80 3.26
CA GLU A 8 -14.74 -7.25 3.37
C GLU A 8 -13.22 -7.48 3.54
N GLY A 9 -12.83 -7.96 4.73
CA GLY A 9 -11.46 -8.28 5.14
C GLY A 9 -10.86 -7.22 6.08
N GLU A 10 -10.38 -7.63 7.26
CA GLU A 10 -9.87 -6.82 8.38
C GLU A 10 -8.58 -6.02 8.09
N ILE A 11 -8.46 -5.47 6.89
CA ILE A 11 -7.32 -4.67 6.48
C ILE A 11 -7.77 -3.21 6.53
N ILE A 12 -7.57 -2.60 7.69
CA ILE A 12 -7.75 -1.17 7.88
C ILE A 12 -6.80 -0.47 6.91
N LYS A 13 -7.37 0.12 5.84
CA LYS A 13 -6.62 0.97 4.92
C LYS A 13 -6.26 2.25 5.67
N PRO A 14 -4.98 2.54 5.93
CA PRO A 14 -4.58 3.78 6.55
C PRO A 14 -4.80 4.94 5.59
N ASP A 15 -4.97 6.15 6.13
CA ASP A 15 -5.03 7.37 5.33
C ASP A 15 -3.64 7.92 4.99
N ILE A 16 -2.59 7.40 5.65
CA ILE A 16 -1.21 7.86 5.52
C ILE A 16 -0.30 6.80 4.93
N CYS A 17 0.64 7.23 4.11
CA CYS A 17 1.68 6.37 3.55
C CYS A 17 2.56 5.80 4.66
N SER A 18 2.79 4.48 4.67
CA SER A 18 3.65 3.83 5.66
C SER A 18 5.14 4.23 5.56
N GLU A 19 5.59 4.73 4.41
CA GLU A 19 6.99 5.13 4.20
C GLU A 19 7.25 6.61 4.48
N CYS A 20 6.37 7.52 4.03
CA CYS A 20 6.58 8.96 4.16
C CYS A 20 5.58 9.68 5.07
N GLY A 21 4.58 8.97 5.61
CA GLY A 21 3.58 9.52 6.53
C GLY A 21 2.59 10.50 5.91
N ARG A 22 2.67 10.80 4.61
CA ARG A 22 1.78 11.76 3.96
C ARG A 22 0.39 11.18 3.73
N THR A 23 -0.64 12.02 3.90
CA THR A 23 -2.00 11.70 3.46
C THR A 23 -2.08 11.76 1.94
N ALA A 24 -2.38 10.64 1.30
CA ALA A 24 -2.49 10.55 -0.16
C ALA A 24 -3.32 9.33 -0.56
N TYR A 25 -3.64 9.23 -1.86
CA TYR A 25 -4.19 8.00 -2.39
C TYR A 25 -3.15 6.88 -2.29
N LEU A 26 -3.43 5.89 -1.42
CA LEU A 26 -2.53 4.78 -1.13
C LEU A 26 -2.86 3.55 -1.98
N HIS A 27 -1.79 2.89 -2.40
CA HIS A 27 -1.77 1.66 -3.17
C HIS A 27 -1.16 0.55 -2.29
N ALA A 28 -1.68 -0.67 -2.43
CA ALA A 28 -1.09 -1.84 -1.78
C ALA A 28 0.18 -2.26 -2.54
N HIS A 29 1.32 -2.26 -1.85
CA HIS A 29 2.56 -2.81 -2.34
C HIS A 29 2.71 -4.24 -1.81
N HIS A 30 2.69 -5.22 -2.71
CA HIS A 30 2.92 -6.63 -2.37
C HIS A 30 4.40 -6.96 -2.57
N TYR A 31 5.07 -7.45 -1.53
CA TYR A 31 6.47 -7.87 -1.62
C TYR A 31 6.63 -9.18 -2.38
N ASN A 32 5.69 -10.11 -2.19
CA ASN A 32 5.64 -11.39 -2.89
C ASN A 32 4.19 -11.74 -3.20
N TYR A 33 3.88 -12.01 -4.47
CA TYR A 33 2.53 -12.41 -4.91
C TYR A 33 2.09 -13.77 -4.37
N GLU A 34 3.00 -14.50 -3.72
CA GLU A 34 2.75 -15.82 -3.12
C GLU A 34 2.05 -15.74 -1.75
N ASN A 35 2.04 -14.56 -1.11
CA ASN A 35 1.49 -14.40 0.23
C ASN A 35 0.58 -13.17 0.29
N TYR A 36 -0.71 -13.38 -0.03
CA TYR A 36 -1.75 -12.34 -0.13
C TYR A 36 -1.95 -11.49 1.14
N MET A 37 -1.39 -11.91 2.28
CA MET A 37 -1.54 -11.23 3.56
C MET A 37 -0.40 -10.25 3.90
N ASN A 38 0.67 -10.19 3.10
CA ASN A 38 1.82 -9.33 3.39
C ASN A 38 1.97 -8.20 2.36
N PHE A 39 1.31 -7.08 2.64
CA PHE A 39 1.42 -5.85 1.85
C PHE A 39 1.43 -4.62 2.73
N ILE A 40 2.01 -3.54 2.21
CA ILE A 40 2.05 -2.24 2.88
C ILE A 40 1.33 -1.18 2.03
N TRP A 41 0.87 -0.12 2.69
CA TRP A 41 0.17 0.97 2.01
C TRP A 41 1.12 2.12 1.71
N LEU A 42 1.39 2.34 0.43
CA LEU A 42 2.30 3.37 -0.04
C LEU A 42 1.58 4.36 -0.95
N CYS A 43 1.96 5.63 -0.88
CA CYS A 43 1.55 6.59 -1.89
C CYS A 43 2.23 6.27 -3.23
N ALA A 44 1.65 6.71 -4.36
CA ALA A 44 2.15 6.36 -5.70
C ALA A 44 3.66 6.60 -5.92
N SER A 45 4.23 7.65 -5.31
CA SER A 45 5.67 7.93 -5.40
C SER A 45 6.52 6.93 -4.61
N CYS A 46 6.14 6.62 -3.36
CA CYS A 46 6.82 5.64 -2.54
C CYS A 46 6.66 4.23 -3.12
N HIS A 47 5.45 3.91 -3.61
CA HIS A 47 5.17 2.64 -4.26
C HIS A 47 6.09 2.40 -5.47
N LYS A 48 6.25 3.42 -6.33
CA LYS A 48 7.19 3.33 -7.47
C LYS A 48 8.63 3.21 -6.99
N ASN A 49 9.02 3.96 -5.95
CA ASN A 49 10.37 3.87 -5.41
C ASN A 49 10.66 2.48 -4.86
N GLU A 50 9.72 1.84 -4.17
CA GLU A 50 9.91 0.50 -3.60
C GLU A 50 10.21 -0.54 -4.68
N HIS A 51 9.53 -0.49 -5.83
CA HIS A 51 9.86 -1.35 -6.99
C HIS A 51 11.22 -1.07 -7.64
N ASN A 52 11.79 0.13 -7.40
CA ASN A 52 13.07 0.55 -7.99
C ASN A 52 14.22 0.58 -6.97
N LYS A 53 13.97 0.25 -5.70
CA LYS A 53 15.05 0.17 -4.71
C LYS A 53 15.87 -1.07 -5.01
N PRO A 54 17.21 -0.95 -5.19
CA PRO A 54 18.05 -2.14 -5.16
C PRO A 54 17.88 -2.80 -3.80
N GLU A 55 17.85 -4.14 -3.76
CA GLU A 55 17.75 -4.92 -2.52
C GLU A 55 18.71 -4.32 -1.49
N LYS A 56 18.16 -3.92 -0.33
CA LYS A 56 19.00 -3.39 0.76
C LYS A 56 19.96 -4.51 1.18
N PRO A 57 21.27 -4.22 1.30
CA PRO A 57 22.26 -5.19 1.74
C PRO A 57 22.03 -5.67 3.17
#